data_AF-C6C4S5-F1
#
_entry.id   AF-C6C4S5-F1
#
_cell.length_a   1.000
_cell.length_b   1.000
_cell.length_c   1.000
_cell.angle_alpha   90.00
_cell.angle_beta   90.00
_cell.angle_gamma   90.00
#
_symmetry.space_group_name_H-M   'P 1'
#
loop_
_entity.id
_entity.type
_entity.pdbx_description
1 polymer ?
#
loop_
_entity_poly.entity_id
_entity_poly.type
_entity_poly.pdbx_seq_one_letter_code
_entity_poly.pdbx_strand_id
1 'polypeptide(L)' 'MSILRRTRLIPPPRNWLSALCQAWLRHRAQSATRELLWSMSDERLKDIGLTRGDIKRLYTSDYRDDTLRHR' A
#
# COMPACT_ATOMS: atom_id res chain seq x y z
N MET A 1 36.03 10.65 28.78
CA MET A 1 35.85 11.67 27.73
C MET A 1 35.31 10.98 26.48
N SER A 2 34.14 11.40 26.01
CA SER A 2 33.35 10.73 24.98
C SER A 2 33.74 11.17 23.57
N ILE A 3 34.12 10.23 22.70
CA ILE A 3 34.36 10.49 21.27
C ILE A 3 33.03 10.29 20.52
N LEU A 4 32.26 11.37 20.38
CA LEU A 4 31.09 11.40 19.51
C LEU A 4 31.56 11.36 18.05
N ARG A 5 31.57 10.16 17.47
CA ARG A 5 31.70 9.98 16.02
C ARG A 5 30.50 10.64 15.36
N ARG A 6 30.71 11.85 14.85
CA ARG A 6 29.75 12.61 14.05
C ARG A 6 29.54 11.88 12.73
N THR A 7 28.68 10.87 12.72
CA THR A 7 28.18 10.26 11.50
C THR A 7 27.43 11.35 10.74
N ARG A 8 28.00 11.79 9.62
CA ARG A 8 27.30 12.64 8.69
C ARG A 8 26.10 11.83 8.19
N LEU A 9 24.89 12.18 8.64
CA LEU A 9 23.66 11.72 8.01
C LEU A 9 23.69 12.23 6.57
N ILE A 10 24.12 11.37 5.65
CA ILE A 10 23.96 11.57 4.22
C ILE A 10 22.45 11.52 3.99
N PRO A 11 21.79 12.61 3.56
CA PRO A 11 20.37 12.55 3.25
C PRO A 11 20.18 11.50 2.15
N PRO A 12 19.21 10.58 2.26
CA PRO A 12 18.98 9.60 1.21
C PRO A 12 18.70 10.36 -0.09
N PRO A 13 19.26 9.92 -1.23
CA PRO A 13 19.02 10.59 -2.50
C PRO A 13 17.51 10.64 -2.76
N ARG A 14 17.02 11.76 -3.34
CA ARG A 14 15.66 11.88 -3.90
C ARG A 14 15.54 10.94 -5.11
N ASN A 15 15.51 9.64 -4.88
CA ASN A 15 15.43 8.64 -5.93
C ASN A 15 13.96 8.33 -6.21
N TRP A 16 13.35 9.16 -7.05
CA TRP A 16 11.99 8.96 -7.59
C TRP A 16 11.79 7.55 -8.18
N LEU A 17 12.87 6.90 -8.66
CA LEU A 17 12.88 5.49 -9.06
C LEU A 17 12.56 4.53 -7.90
N SER A 18 13.08 4.79 -6.70
CA SER A 18 12.76 3.97 -5.52
C SER A 18 11.30 4.15 -5.13
N ALA A 19 10.78 5.39 -5.20
CA ALA A 19 9.37 5.68 -4.99
C ALA A 19 8.48 5.00 -6.04
N LEU A 20 8.88 5.03 -7.32
CA LEU A 20 8.17 4.36 -8.41
C LEU A 20 8.17 2.83 -8.23
N CYS A 21 9.31 2.24 -7.88
CA CYS A 21 9.41 0.81 -7.57
C CYS A 21 8.53 0.44 -6.35
N GLN A 22 8.52 1.25 -5.30
CA GLN A 22 7.66 1.02 -4.14
C GLN A 22 6.17 1.14 -4.50
N ALA A 23 5.79 2.13 -5.31
CA ALA A 23 4.43 2.28 -5.80
C ALA A 23 4.01 1.07 -6.65
N TRP A 24 4.87 0.61 -7.55
CA TRP A 24 4.62 -0.59 -8.36
C TRP A 24 4.50 -1.86 -7.51
N LEU A 25 5.38 -2.04 -6.52
CA LEU A 25 5.30 -3.17 -5.59
C LEU A 25 4.01 -3.15 -4.77
N ARG A 26 3.59 -1.98 -4.28
CA ARG A 26 2.31 -1.80 -3.59
C ARG A 26 1.13 -2.15 -4.49
N HIS A 27 1.13 -1.64 -5.71
CA HIS A 27 0.07 -1.95 -6.68
C HIS A 27 0.05 -3.45 -6.98
N ARG A 28 1.20 -4.08 -7.20
CA ARG A 28 1.29 -5.52 -7.45
C ARG A 28 0.77 -6.34 -6.27
N ALA A 29 1.14 -5.96 -5.04
CA ALA A 29 0.67 -6.61 -3.83
C ALA A 29 -0.87 -6.48 -3.70
N GLN A 30 -1.41 -5.28 -3.92
CA GLN A 30 -2.86 -5.04 -3.93
C GLN A 30 -3.59 -5.89 -4.97
N SER A 31 -3.07 -6.00 -6.19
CA SER A 31 -3.66 -6.85 -7.23
C SER A 31 -3.68 -8.32 -6.81
N ALA A 32 -2.57 -8.83 -6.27
CA ALA A 32 -2.49 -10.21 -5.79
C ALA A 32 -3.45 -10.47 -4.60
N THR A 33 -3.55 -9.52 -3.66
CA THR A 33 -4.49 -9.61 -2.54
C THR A 33 -5.94 -9.58 -3.04
N ARG A 34 -6.26 -8.74 -4.04
CA ARG A 34 -7.57 -8.71 -4.66
C ARG A 34 -7.93 -10.04 -5.31
N GLU A 35 -7.02 -10.63 -6.09
CA GLU A 35 -7.24 -11.93 -6.73
C GLU A 35 -7.44 -13.05 -5.71
N LEU A 36 -6.66 -13.05 -4.63
CA LEU A 36 -6.80 -14.00 -3.53
C LEU A 36 -8.17 -13.86 -2.85
N LEU A 37 -8.58 -12.64 -2.51
CA LEU A 37 -9.91 -12.39 -1.92
C LEU A 37 -11.03 -12.75 -2.89
N TRP A 38 -10.80 -12.62 -4.20
CA TRP A 38 -11.76 -13.02 -5.21
C TRP A 38 -11.87 -14.54 -5.38
N SER A 39 -10.79 -15.28 -5.19
CA SER A 39 -10.80 -16.75 -5.28
C SER A 39 -11.33 -17.43 -4.02
N MET A 40 -11.33 -16.75 -2.87
CA MET A 40 -11.93 -17.27 -1.63
C MET A 40 -13.45 -17.44 -1.76
N SER A 41 -14.02 -18.41 -1.04
CA SER A 41 -15.47 -18.59 -0.95
C SER A 41 -16.11 -17.55 -0.03
N ASP A 42 -17.41 -17.28 -0.22
CA ASP A 42 -18.13 -16.28 0.58
C ASP A 42 -18.18 -16.62 2.07
N GLU A 43 -18.17 -17.90 2.44
CA GLU A 43 -18.06 -18.35 3.83
C GLU A 43 -16.73 -17.92 4.46
N ARG A 44 -15.62 -18.11 3.73
CA ARG A 44 -14.29 -17.71 4.19
C ARG A 44 -14.14 -16.19 4.27
N LEU A 45 -14.78 -15.46 3.36
CA LEU A 45 -14.85 -14.00 3.43
C LEU A 45 -15.64 -13.54 4.65
N LYS A 46 -16.74 -14.21 4.97
CA LYS A 46 -17.56 -13.91 6.15
C LYS A 46 -16.82 -14.18 7.46
N ASP A 47 -16.00 -15.24 7.51
CA ASP A 47 -15.16 -15.55 8.68
C ASP A 47 -14.18 -14.42 9.04
N ILE A 48 -13.68 -13.71 8.02
CA ILE A 48 -12.81 -12.53 8.19
C ILE A 48 -13.58 -11.21 8.24
N GLY A 49 -14.91 -11.26 8.29
CA GLY A 49 -15.79 -10.09 8.38
C GLY A 49 -15.85 -9.26 7.09
N LEU A 50 -15.49 -9.83 5.95
CA LEU A 50 -15.53 -9.14 4.65
C LEU A 50 -16.72 -9.60 3.82
N THR A 51 -17.28 -8.67 3.04
CA THR A 51 -18.21 -8.98 1.96
C THR A 51 -17.60 -8.68 0.59
N ARG A 52 -18.15 -9.30 -0.47
CA ARG A 52 -17.77 -8.97 -1.86
C ARG A 52 -17.96 -7.48 -2.18
N GLY A 53 -18.97 -6.86 -1.58
CA GLY A 53 -19.24 -5.42 -1.69
C GLY A 53 -18.10 -4.59 -1.11
N ASP A 54 -17.55 -4.98 0.03
CA ASP A 54 -16.42 -4.28 0.67
C ASP A 54 -15.14 -4.40 -0.17
N ILE A 55 -14.86 -5.60 -0.70
CA ILE A 55 -13.74 -5.81 -1.63
C ILE A 55 -13.92 -4.90 -2.85
N LYS A 56 -15.12 -4.88 -3.46
CA LYS A 56 -15.39 -4.01 -4.60
C LYS A 56 -15.20 -2.54 -4.23
N ARG A 57 -15.66 -2.10 -3.06
CA ARG A 57 -15.53 -0.72 -2.59
C ARG A 57 -14.08 -0.32 -2.38
N LEU A 58 -13.29 -1.13 -1.67
CA LEU A 58 -11.87 -0.90 -1.39
C LEU A 58 -11.03 -0.79 -2.65
N TYR A 59 -11.29 -1.65 -3.65
CA TYR A 59 -10.54 -1.66 -4.91
C TYR A 59 -11.16 -0.81 -6.03
N THR A 60 -12.34 -0.21 -5.82
CA THR A 60 -12.95 0.76 -6.77
C THR A 60 -12.65 2.20 -6.37
N SER A 61 -12.55 2.51 -5.07
CA SER A 61 -12.31 3.89 -4.60
C SER A 61 -10.88 4.40 -4.78
N ASP A 62 -9.93 3.51 -5.06
CA ASP A 62 -8.53 3.86 -5.35
C ASP A 62 -8.39 4.81 -6.56
N TYR A 63 -9.44 4.94 -7.39
CA TYR A 63 -9.46 5.90 -8.49
C TYR A 63 -9.91 7.33 -8.10
N ARG A 64 -10.34 7.61 -6.85
CA ARG A 64 -11.03 8.88 -6.55
C ARG A 64 -10.67 9.68 -5.29
N ASP A 65 -9.81 9.26 -4.38
CA ASP A 65 -9.65 9.99 -3.10
C ASP A 65 -8.20 10.23 -2.65
N ASP A 66 -7.32 10.72 -3.52
CA ASP A 66 -6.02 11.27 -3.10
C ASP A 66 -5.72 12.68 -3.64
N THR A 67 -6.58 13.26 -4.47
CA THR A 67 -6.38 14.61 -5.04
C THR A 67 -7.11 15.74 -4.31
N LEU A 68 -7.84 15.49 -3.22
CA LEU A 68 -8.67 16.51 -2.53
C LEU A 68 -8.48 16.65 -1.01
N ARG A 69 -7.43 16.05 -0.41
CA ARG A 69 -7.15 16.18 1.04
C ARG A 69 -5.99 17.13 1.40
N HIS A 70 -5.62 18.02 0.50
CA HIS A 70 -4.79 19.19 0.83
C HIS A 70 -5.53 20.48 0.48
N ARG A 71 -6.35 20.96 1.42
CA ARG A 71 -6.76 22.37 1.50
C ARG A 71 -6.72 22.81 2.95
#